data_AF-A0A3S0UV97-F1
#
_entry.id   AF-A0A3S0UV97-F1
#
_cell.length_a   1.000
_cell.length_b   1.000
_cell.length_c   1.000
_cell.angle_alpha   90.00
_cell.angle_beta   90.00
_cell.angle_gamma   90.00
#
_symmetry.space_group_name_H-M   'P 1'
#
loop_
_entity.id
_entity.type
_entity.pdbx_description
1 polymer ?
#
loop_
_entity_poly.entity_id
_entity_poly.type
_entity_poly.pdbx_seq_one_letter_code
_entity_poly.pdbx_strand_id
1 'polypeptide(L)'
;AAHDRLLKLLIAAWETVQPGSWKPAVLDKLLADADCTGKGLDVWLREKFFEQHAKRFHHRPFIWHVWDGLKDGFAALVNYHTLDTKNLERLIHTYLGDWIRQQEAGVRDRIDGAQQRLAAAQDLKRRLELILEGEPPYDIFVRWKSLAEQPIGWNPDLNDGVRLNIRPFMTAEVLRHNKKPKLNITWDKDRGKDVESAPWFKVFKGDRINDHHLTRAEKMAARASDP
;
A
#
# COMPACT_ATOMS: atom_id res chain seq x y z
N ALA A 1 -13.74 -7.37 -15.34
CA ALA A 1 -12.55 -6.62 -14.89
C ALA A 1 -12.85 -5.81 -13.62
N ALA A 2 -11.88 -5.08 -13.05
CA ALA A 2 -12.09 -4.26 -11.84
C ALA A 2 -13.04 -3.08 -12.07
N HIS A 3 -12.93 -2.40 -13.22
CA HIS A 3 -13.81 -1.27 -13.58
C HIS A 3 -15.28 -1.67 -13.71
N ASP A 4 -15.58 -2.88 -14.20
CA ASP A 4 -16.97 -3.38 -14.26
C ASP A 4 -17.60 -3.55 -12.87
N ARG A 5 -16.80 -4.03 -11.90
CA ARG A 5 -17.26 -4.18 -10.52
C ARG A 5 -17.53 -2.81 -9.89
N LEU A 6 -16.64 -1.84 -10.15
CA LEU A 6 -16.85 -0.47 -9.70
C LEU A 6 -18.11 0.15 -10.31
N LEU A 7 -18.32 -0.01 -11.61
CA LEU A 7 -19.52 0.47 -12.29
C LEU A 7 -20.79 -0.10 -11.65
N LYS A 8 -20.81 -1.42 -11.38
CA LYS A 8 -21.94 -2.07 -10.69
C LYS A 8 -22.17 -1.52 -9.30
N LEU A 9 -21.11 -1.23 -8.53
CA LEU A 9 -21.21 -0.63 -7.20
C LEU A 9 -21.76 0.80 -7.26
N LEU A 10 -21.31 1.60 -8.23
CA LEU A 10 -21.84 2.96 -8.44
C LEU A 10 -23.33 2.92 -8.78
N ILE A 11 -23.73 2.07 -9.72
CA ILE A 11 -25.15 1.87 -10.06
C ILE A 11 -25.94 1.50 -8.80
N ALA A 12 -25.51 0.47 -8.08
CA ALA A 12 -26.21 0.01 -6.87
C ALA A 12 -26.35 1.15 -5.83
N ALA A 13 -25.30 1.93 -5.60
CA ALA A 13 -25.34 3.04 -4.64
C ALA A 13 -26.30 4.16 -5.07
N TRP A 14 -26.35 4.52 -6.36
CA TRP A 14 -27.29 5.53 -6.85
C TRP A 14 -28.74 5.07 -6.76
N GLU A 15 -29.00 3.81 -7.10
CA GLU A 15 -30.32 3.21 -7.04
C GLU A 15 -30.86 3.11 -5.60
N THR A 16 -29.98 3.09 -4.57
CA THR A 16 -30.42 3.19 -3.17
C THR A 16 -30.90 4.58 -2.76
N VAL A 17 -30.41 5.64 -3.42
CA VAL A 17 -30.81 7.03 -3.10
C VAL A 17 -32.12 7.37 -3.81
N GLN A 18 -32.19 7.06 -5.10
CA GLN A 18 -33.40 7.24 -5.90
C GLN A 18 -33.42 6.18 -7.01
N PRO A 19 -34.42 5.28 -7.03
CA PRO A 19 -34.58 4.30 -8.10
C PRO A 19 -34.70 4.97 -9.48
N GLY A 20 -34.01 4.43 -10.48
CA GLY A 20 -33.94 4.94 -11.84
C GLY A 20 -33.09 6.21 -12.01
N SER A 21 -32.33 6.62 -10.98
CA SER A 21 -31.49 7.81 -11.05
C SER A 21 -30.19 7.58 -11.84
N TRP A 22 -29.75 6.33 -12.00
CA TRP A 22 -28.57 6.05 -12.78
C TRP A 22 -28.83 6.23 -14.29
N LYS A 23 -28.05 7.10 -14.93
CA LYS A 23 -28.05 7.32 -16.39
C LYS A 23 -26.61 7.33 -16.90
N PRO A 24 -26.34 6.92 -18.16
CA PRO A 24 -24.97 6.95 -18.71
C PRO A 24 -24.25 8.29 -18.52
N ALA A 25 -24.95 9.41 -18.69
CA ALA A 25 -24.41 10.75 -18.50
C ALA A 25 -23.93 11.04 -17.05
N VAL A 26 -24.41 10.30 -16.05
CA VAL A 26 -23.93 10.40 -14.67
C VAL A 26 -22.49 9.95 -14.59
N LEU A 27 -22.14 8.85 -15.28
CA LEU A 27 -20.77 8.34 -15.28
C LEU A 27 -19.81 9.35 -15.95
N ASP A 28 -20.21 9.91 -17.09
CA ASP A 28 -19.41 10.92 -17.80
C ASP A 28 -19.18 12.15 -16.93
N LYS A 29 -20.22 12.59 -16.19
CA LYS A 29 -20.11 13.69 -15.24
C LYS A 29 -19.16 13.35 -14.09
N LEU A 30 -19.30 12.17 -13.47
CA LEU A 30 -18.43 11.73 -12.37
C LEU A 30 -16.96 11.67 -12.81
N LEU A 31 -16.70 11.20 -14.03
CA LEU A 31 -15.36 11.16 -14.59
C LEU A 31 -14.82 12.55 -14.89
N ALA A 32 -15.66 13.47 -15.37
CA ALA A 32 -15.28 14.87 -15.56
C ALA A 32 -14.95 15.55 -14.23
N ASP A 33 -15.78 15.38 -13.20
CA ASP A 33 -15.58 15.91 -11.85
C ASP A 33 -14.30 15.33 -11.19
N ALA A 34 -13.86 14.15 -11.64
CA ALA A 34 -12.62 13.51 -11.20
C ALA A 34 -11.42 13.78 -12.13
N ASP A 35 -11.44 14.87 -12.91
CA ASP A 35 -10.38 15.25 -13.87
C ASP A 35 -10.00 14.13 -14.85
N CYS A 36 -11.00 13.37 -15.30
CA CYS A 36 -10.88 12.20 -16.16
C CYS A 36 -11.87 12.23 -17.34
N THR A 37 -12.21 13.44 -17.82
CA THR A 37 -13.13 13.68 -18.94
C THR A 37 -12.76 12.91 -20.21
N GLY A 38 -13.75 12.27 -20.84
CA GLY A 38 -13.57 11.55 -22.12
C GLY A 38 -12.72 10.28 -22.02
N LYS A 39 -12.50 9.75 -20.81
CA LYS A 39 -11.79 8.49 -20.54
C LYS A 39 -12.71 7.51 -19.81
N GLY A 40 -12.30 6.25 -19.69
CA GLY A 40 -13.05 5.21 -18.98
C GLY A 40 -12.69 5.11 -17.49
N LEU A 41 -13.54 4.39 -16.73
CA LEU A 41 -13.28 4.03 -15.33
C LEU A 41 -11.97 3.25 -15.16
N ASP A 42 -11.58 2.45 -16.15
CA ASP A 42 -10.33 1.71 -16.15
C ASP A 42 -9.11 2.66 -16.16
N VAL A 43 -9.20 3.77 -16.90
CA VAL A 43 -8.17 4.81 -16.94
C VAL A 43 -8.15 5.57 -15.62
N TRP A 44 -9.31 5.94 -15.09
CA TRP A 44 -9.39 6.62 -13.79
C TRP A 44 -8.81 5.76 -12.66
N LEU A 45 -9.22 4.49 -12.56
CA LEU A 45 -8.69 3.53 -11.57
C LEU A 45 -7.18 3.39 -11.66
N ARG A 46 -6.66 3.36 -12.88
CA ARG A 46 -5.23 3.20 -13.14
C ARG A 46 -4.45 4.45 -12.80
N GLU A 47 -4.87 5.62 -13.28
CA GLU A 47 -4.03 6.81 -13.35
C GLU A 47 -4.36 7.89 -12.31
N LYS A 48 -5.59 7.92 -11.77
CA LYS A 48 -6.09 9.04 -10.97
C LYS A 48 -6.51 8.63 -9.57
N PHE A 49 -7.12 7.45 -9.43
CA PHE A 49 -7.75 6.99 -8.19
C PHE A 49 -6.82 7.10 -6.98
N PHE A 50 -5.61 6.53 -7.05
CA PHE A 50 -4.77 6.44 -5.85
C PHE A 50 -4.27 7.80 -5.37
N GLU A 51 -3.92 8.71 -6.30
CA GLU A 51 -3.53 10.08 -5.98
C GLU A 51 -4.69 10.86 -5.35
N GLN A 52 -5.87 10.79 -5.96
CA GLN A 52 -7.07 11.46 -5.46
C GLN A 52 -7.51 10.90 -4.09
N HIS A 53 -7.43 9.57 -3.92
CA HIS A 53 -7.69 8.90 -2.65
C HIS A 53 -6.71 9.37 -1.57
N ALA A 54 -5.40 9.38 -1.86
CA ALA A 54 -4.40 9.89 -0.93
C ALA A 54 -4.69 11.34 -0.54
N LYS A 55 -4.98 12.23 -1.50
CA LYS A 55 -5.31 13.63 -1.22
C LYS A 55 -6.58 13.78 -0.36
N ARG A 56 -7.64 13.03 -0.68
CA ARG A 56 -8.93 13.06 0.04
C ARG A 56 -8.80 12.66 1.50
N PHE A 57 -7.84 11.80 1.82
CA PHE A 57 -7.54 11.31 3.17
C PHE A 57 -6.27 11.97 3.75
N HIS A 58 -5.94 13.19 3.34
CA HIS A 58 -4.81 13.96 3.89
C HIS A 58 -3.48 13.20 3.90
N HIS A 59 -3.21 12.49 2.80
CA HIS A 59 -2.07 11.59 2.60
C HIS A 59 -2.00 10.44 3.62
N ARG A 60 -3.15 9.96 4.09
CA ARG A 60 -3.31 8.73 4.89
C ARG A 60 -4.29 7.78 4.19
N PRO A 61 -4.00 7.35 2.95
CA PRO A 61 -4.90 6.48 2.20
C PRO A 61 -5.03 5.11 2.87
N PHE A 62 -6.25 4.56 2.91
CA PHE A 62 -6.48 3.19 3.39
C PHE A 62 -6.74 2.16 2.28
N ILE A 63 -6.83 2.62 1.04
CA ILE A 63 -6.81 1.74 -0.14
C ILE A 63 -5.49 2.01 -0.82
N TRP A 64 -4.63 1.01 -0.90
CA TRP A 64 -3.32 1.12 -1.52
C TRP A 64 -3.35 0.52 -2.91
N HIS A 65 -2.69 1.17 -3.85
CA HIS A 65 -2.57 0.68 -5.21
C HIS A 65 -1.17 0.09 -5.40
N VAL A 66 -1.06 -1.22 -5.24
CA VAL A 66 0.17 -1.99 -5.44
C VAL A 66 0.29 -2.35 -6.92
N TRP A 67 1.46 -2.19 -7.51
CA TRP A 67 1.68 -2.50 -8.92
C TRP A 67 3.13 -2.82 -9.25
N ASP A 68 3.38 -3.41 -10.41
CA ASP A 68 4.71 -3.81 -10.88
C ASP A 68 5.43 -2.73 -11.71
N GLY A 69 4.79 -1.58 -11.93
CA GLY A 69 5.34 -0.46 -12.70
C GLY A 69 4.97 -0.45 -14.18
N LEU A 70 4.29 -1.49 -14.69
CA LEU A 70 3.87 -1.56 -16.09
C LEU A 70 2.40 -1.19 -16.26
N LYS A 71 2.08 -0.57 -17.40
CA LYS A 71 0.70 -0.14 -17.71
C LYS A 71 -0.24 -1.33 -17.96
N ASP A 72 0.29 -2.40 -18.52
CA ASP A 72 -0.36 -3.68 -18.83
C ASP A 72 0.12 -4.81 -17.91
N GLY A 73 0.79 -4.46 -16.80
CA GLY A 73 1.28 -5.38 -15.79
C GLY A 73 0.27 -5.70 -14.68
N PHE A 74 0.80 -6.26 -13.60
CA PHE A 74 0.06 -6.52 -12.38
C PHE A 74 -0.27 -5.23 -11.63
N ALA A 75 -1.52 -5.10 -11.21
CA ALA A 75 -1.97 -4.06 -10.31
C ALA A 75 -3.09 -4.57 -9.40
N ALA A 76 -3.06 -4.18 -8.13
CA ALA A 76 -4.06 -4.53 -7.14
C ALA A 76 -4.41 -3.33 -6.26
N LEU A 77 -5.72 -3.14 -6.01
CA LEU A 77 -6.20 -2.28 -4.94
C LEU A 77 -6.38 -3.12 -3.69
N VAL A 78 -5.65 -2.79 -2.64
CA VAL A 78 -5.67 -3.51 -1.36
C VAL A 78 -6.20 -2.62 -0.25
N ASN A 79 -7.12 -3.13 0.57
CA ASN A 79 -7.58 -2.43 1.76
C ASN A 79 -6.60 -2.66 2.91
N TYR A 80 -5.89 -1.60 3.30
CA TYR A 80 -4.88 -1.64 4.34
C TYR A 80 -5.43 -2.15 5.68
N HIS A 81 -6.67 -1.80 6.04
CA HIS A 81 -7.28 -2.26 7.31
C HIS A 81 -7.44 -3.77 7.40
N THR A 82 -7.43 -4.47 6.26
CA THR A 82 -7.54 -5.93 6.19
C THR A 82 -6.24 -6.58 5.74
N LEU A 83 -5.19 -5.80 5.46
CA LEU A 83 -3.93 -6.31 4.94
C LEU A 83 -3.04 -6.79 6.10
N ASP A 84 -3.42 -7.90 6.72
CA ASP A 84 -2.59 -8.60 7.70
C ASP A 84 -1.49 -9.44 7.01
N THR A 85 -0.66 -10.14 7.79
CA THR A 85 0.39 -11.05 7.28
C THR A 85 -0.15 -12.04 6.25
N LYS A 86 -1.25 -12.71 6.57
CA LYS A 86 -1.86 -13.74 5.72
C LYS A 86 -2.38 -13.16 4.40
N ASN A 87 -2.98 -11.97 4.43
CA ASN A 87 -3.49 -11.32 3.25
C ASN A 87 -2.35 -10.74 2.39
N LEU A 88 -1.23 -10.33 3.00
CA LEU A 88 -0.02 -10.00 2.24
C LEU A 88 0.59 -11.25 1.59
N GLU A 89 0.72 -12.36 2.30
CA GLU A 89 1.14 -13.65 1.72
C GLU A 89 0.23 -14.08 0.57
N ARG A 90 -1.08 -13.93 0.73
CA ARG A 90 -2.05 -14.23 -0.34
C ARG A 90 -1.87 -13.30 -1.55
N LEU A 91 -1.60 -12.02 -1.34
CA LEU A 91 -1.27 -11.09 -2.43
C LEU A 91 -0.03 -11.56 -3.21
N ILE A 92 1.04 -11.92 -2.49
CA ILE A 92 2.34 -12.31 -3.06
C ILE A 92 2.27 -13.67 -3.75
N HIS A 93 1.79 -14.70 -3.05
CA HIS A 93 1.93 -16.09 -3.48
C HIS A 93 0.72 -16.60 -4.26
N THR A 94 -0.47 -16.04 -4.05
CA THR A 94 -1.67 -16.41 -4.81
C THR A 94 -1.87 -15.44 -5.97
N TYR A 95 -2.25 -14.18 -5.72
CA TYR A 95 -2.65 -13.29 -6.82
C TYR A 95 -1.50 -12.92 -7.76
N LEU A 96 -0.38 -12.47 -7.22
CA LEU A 96 0.81 -12.18 -8.02
C LEU A 96 1.48 -13.46 -8.52
N GLY A 97 1.47 -14.54 -7.73
CA GLY A 97 1.94 -15.85 -8.16
C GLY A 97 1.20 -16.40 -9.38
N ASP A 98 -0.12 -16.26 -9.44
CA ASP A 98 -0.95 -16.66 -10.58
C ASP A 98 -0.59 -15.84 -11.82
N TRP A 99 -0.41 -14.52 -11.66
CA TRP A 99 0.02 -13.63 -12.74
C TRP A 99 1.40 -14.01 -13.29
N ILE A 100 2.37 -14.30 -12.40
CA ILE A 100 3.70 -14.75 -12.80
C ILE A 100 3.61 -16.02 -13.64
N ARG A 101 2.84 -17.04 -13.21
CA ARG A 101 2.66 -18.28 -13.98
C ARG A 101 2.04 -18.05 -15.35
N GLN A 102 1.13 -17.08 -15.47
CA GLN A 102 0.58 -16.68 -16.77
C GLN A 102 1.66 -16.04 -17.67
N GLN A 103 2.52 -15.17 -17.11
CA GLN A 103 3.61 -14.57 -17.89
C GLN A 103 4.69 -15.59 -18.28
N GLU A 104 5.00 -16.55 -17.41
CA GLU A 104 5.89 -17.68 -17.74
C GLU A 104 5.35 -18.51 -18.91
N ALA A 105 4.05 -18.78 -18.95
CA ALA A 105 3.41 -19.43 -20.10
C ALA A 105 3.53 -18.56 -21.35
N GLY A 106 3.25 -17.27 -21.25
CA GLY A 106 3.40 -16.34 -22.37
C GLY A 106 4.83 -16.27 -22.91
N VAL A 107 5.86 -16.37 -22.06
CA VAL A 107 7.26 -16.46 -22.50
C VAL A 107 7.51 -17.75 -23.30
N ARG A 108 7.02 -18.90 -22.82
CA ARG A 108 7.14 -20.18 -23.54
C ARG A 108 6.45 -20.12 -24.90
N ASP A 109 5.29 -19.50 -24.96
CA ASP A 109 4.48 -19.34 -26.17
C ASP A 109 4.95 -18.17 -27.06
N ARG A 110 6.04 -17.48 -26.67
CA ARG A 110 6.64 -16.33 -27.38
C ARG A 110 5.64 -15.18 -27.61
N ILE A 111 4.74 -14.97 -26.64
CA ILE A 111 3.85 -13.82 -26.62
C ILE A 111 4.67 -12.54 -26.44
N ASP A 112 4.41 -11.55 -27.28
CA ASP A 112 5.09 -10.26 -27.21
C ASP A 112 4.90 -9.57 -25.85
N GLY A 113 5.98 -8.95 -25.36
CA GLY A 113 6.04 -8.29 -24.05
C GLY A 113 5.97 -9.22 -22.82
N ALA A 114 5.78 -10.53 -22.97
CA ALA A 114 5.63 -11.45 -21.83
C ALA A 114 6.89 -11.49 -20.94
N GLN A 115 8.08 -11.41 -21.54
CA GLN A 115 9.35 -11.37 -20.81
C GLN A 115 9.45 -10.14 -19.91
N GLN A 116 9.04 -8.97 -20.41
CA GLN A 116 9.07 -7.73 -19.65
C GLN A 116 8.07 -7.75 -18.49
N ARG A 117 6.84 -8.24 -18.73
CA ARG A 117 5.82 -8.40 -17.69
C ARG A 117 6.25 -9.42 -16.62
N LEU A 118 6.87 -10.53 -17.03
CA LEU A 118 7.41 -11.52 -16.10
C LEU A 118 8.47 -10.91 -15.18
N ALA A 119 9.44 -10.19 -15.75
CA ALA A 119 10.50 -9.55 -14.98
C ALA A 119 9.95 -8.52 -13.97
N ALA A 120 9.01 -7.66 -14.40
CA ALA A 120 8.37 -6.69 -13.52
C ALA A 120 7.59 -7.37 -12.38
N ALA A 121 6.84 -8.42 -12.68
CA ALA A 121 6.07 -9.17 -11.68
C ALA A 121 6.97 -9.88 -10.67
N GLN A 122 8.08 -10.49 -11.12
CA GLN A 122 9.07 -11.12 -10.23
C GLN A 122 9.77 -10.10 -9.33
N ASP A 123 10.11 -8.92 -9.86
CA ASP A 123 10.69 -7.85 -9.06
C ASP A 123 9.70 -7.31 -8.03
N LEU A 124 8.42 -7.13 -8.39
CA LEU A 124 7.37 -6.78 -7.43
C LEU A 124 7.24 -7.83 -6.32
N LYS A 125 7.25 -9.12 -6.67
CA LYS A 125 7.17 -10.23 -5.70
C LYS A 125 8.28 -10.14 -4.68
N ARG A 126 9.53 -10.02 -5.16
CA ARG A 126 10.72 -9.86 -4.31
C ARG A 126 10.59 -8.66 -3.37
N ARG A 127 10.12 -7.51 -3.86
CA ARG A 127 9.98 -6.29 -3.04
C ARG A 127 8.86 -6.39 -2.00
N LEU A 128 7.77 -7.11 -2.30
CA LEU A 128 6.72 -7.40 -1.32
C LEU A 128 7.18 -8.42 -0.27
N GLU A 129 8.02 -9.39 -0.63
CA GLU A 129 8.62 -10.35 0.31
C GLU A 129 9.54 -9.65 1.32
N LEU A 130 10.28 -8.61 0.91
CA LEU A 130 11.06 -7.78 1.84
C LEU A 130 10.19 -7.09 2.89
N ILE A 131 8.99 -6.64 2.52
CA ILE A 131 8.02 -6.05 3.46
C ILE A 131 7.45 -7.13 4.39
N LEU A 132 7.13 -8.31 3.84
CA LEU A 132 6.61 -9.44 4.61
C LEU A 132 7.60 -9.86 5.70
N GLU A 133 8.88 -9.99 5.33
CA GLU A 133 9.98 -10.27 6.26
C GLU A 133 10.17 -9.15 7.27
N GLY A 134 10.16 -7.90 6.82
CA GLY A 134 10.25 -6.71 7.67
C GLY A 134 11.61 -6.53 8.36
N GLU A 135 12.70 -6.85 7.66
CA GLU A 135 14.05 -6.39 8.03
C GLU A 135 14.27 -4.94 7.56
N PRO A 136 15.16 -4.17 8.21
CA PRO A 136 15.53 -2.84 7.76
C PRO A 136 15.93 -2.79 6.27
N PRO A 137 15.48 -1.79 5.50
CA PRO A 137 14.65 -0.63 5.89
C PRO A 137 13.13 -0.86 5.74
N TYR A 138 12.68 -2.11 5.63
CA TYR A 138 11.27 -2.49 5.40
C TYR A 138 10.52 -2.83 6.68
N ASP A 139 11.13 -2.65 7.84
CA ASP A 139 10.48 -2.82 9.12
C ASP A 139 9.53 -1.66 9.44
N ILE A 140 8.55 -1.94 10.30
CA ILE A 140 7.72 -0.92 10.93
C ILE A 140 8.37 -0.53 12.25
N PHE A 141 8.59 0.76 12.43
CA PHE A 141 9.05 1.37 13.67
C PHE A 141 7.96 2.29 14.23
N VAL A 142 7.65 2.11 15.50
CA VAL A 142 6.61 2.85 16.22
C VAL A 142 7.21 3.49 17.46
N ARG A 143 7.43 4.79 17.40
CA ARG A 143 8.15 5.55 18.44
C ARG A 143 7.52 5.47 19.85
N TRP A 144 6.21 5.28 19.96
CA TRP A 144 5.55 5.18 21.29
C TRP A 144 5.52 3.77 21.86
N LYS A 145 5.98 2.76 21.11
CA LYS A 145 6.09 1.37 21.57
C LYS A 145 7.51 1.09 22.07
N SER A 146 7.63 0.31 23.13
CA SER A 146 8.93 -0.22 23.56
C SER A 146 9.53 -1.15 22.50
N LEU A 147 10.78 -1.59 22.69
CA LEU A 147 11.44 -2.51 21.76
C LEU A 147 10.69 -3.86 21.68
N ALA A 148 10.19 -4.39 22.80
CA ALA A 148 9.45 -5.65 22.85
C ALA A 148 8.07 -5.56 22.18
N GLU A 149 7.45 -4.38 22.16
CA GLU A 149 6.14 -4.14 21.55
C GLU A 149 6.22 -3.81 20.05
N GLN A 150 7.41 -3.62 19.47
CA GLN A 150 7.55 -3.30 18.05
C GLN A 150 6.98 -4.40 17.14
N PRO A 151 6.32 -4.05 16.02
CA PRO A 151 5.91 -5.04 15.02
C PRO A 151 7.11 -5.81 14.45
N ILE A 152 6.95 -7.13 14.31
CA ILE A 152 7.95 -8.03 13.70
C ILE A 152 7.39 -8.53 12.37
N GLY A 153 8.14 -8.33 11.29
CA GLY A 153 7.64 -8.55 9.93
C GLY A 153 6.45 -7.64 9.58
N TRP A 154 5.70 -8.04 8.56
CA TRP A 154 4.43 -7.39 8.27
C TRP A 154 3.34 -7.86 9.25
N ASN A 155 3.21 -7.12 10.36
CA ASN A 155 2.13 -7.30 11.33
C ASN A 155 1.73 -5.94 11.93
N PRO A 156 1.13 -5.04 11.12
CA PRO A 156 0.82 -3.68 11.57
C PRO A 156 -0.31 -3.66 12.60
N ASP A 157 -0.18 -2.79 13.60
CA ASP A 157 -1.30 -2.40 14.45
C ASP A 157 -1.97 -1.16 13.84
N LEU A 158 -3.26 -1.27 13.54
CA LEU A 158 -4.03 -0.20 12.89
C LEU A 158 -4.09 1.08 13.74
N ASN A 159 -3.99 0.94 15.07
CA ASN A 159 -4.01 2.08 15.98
C ASN A 159 -2.73 2.92 15.89
N ASP A 160 -1.65 2.37 15.34
CA ASP A 160 -0.41 3.14 15.13
C ASP A 160 -0.54 4.15 13.97
N GLY A 161 -1.58 3.99 13.15
CA GLY A 161 -1.95 4.89 12.08
C GLY A 161 -1.21 4.63 10.77
N VAL A 162 -1.90 4.96 9.67
CA VAL A 162 -1.46 4.71 8.29
C VAL A 162 -0.05 5.24 8.00
N ARG A 163 0.33 6.40 8.55
CA ARG A 163 1.65 7.02 8.29
C ARG A 163 2.79 6.09 8.63
N LEU A 164 2.75 5.40 9.77
CA LEU A 164 3.83 4.48 10.13
C LEU A 164 3.77 3.20 9.31
N ASN A 165 2.56 2.64 9.18
CA ASN A 165 2.36 1.34 8.57
C ASN A 165 2.55 1.32 7.04
N ILE A 166 2.41 2.46 6.35
CA ILE A 166 2.66 2.55 4.90
C ILE A 166 4.16 2.69 4.57
N ARG A 167 5.04 2.94 5.55
CA ARG A 167 6.47 3.19 5.32
C ARG A 167 7.15 2.08 4.52
N PRO A 168 7.02 0.79 4.88
CA PRO A 168 7.69 -0.28 4.11
C PRO A 168 7.27 -0.32 2.65
N PHE A 169 5.99 -0.05 2.36
CA PHE A 169 5.44 -0.03 1.00
C PHE A 169 5.97 1.16 0.18
N MET A 170 6.15 2.32 0.81
CA MET A 170 6.78 3.47 0.16
C MET A 170 8.28 3.24 -0.06
N THR A 171 8.99 2.72 0.94
CA THR A 171 10.42 2.40 0.88
C THR A 171 10.73 1.37 -0.21
N ALA A 172 9.90 0.33 -0.33
CA ALA A 172 10.04 -0.70 -1.37
C ALA A 172 9.53 -0.25 -2.76
N GLU A 173 8.97 0.95 -2.87
CA GLU A 173 8.48 1.51 -4.14
C GLU A 173 7.44 0.64 -4.86
N VAL A 174 6.62 -0.11 -4.10
CA VAL A 174 5.61 -1.03 -4.67
C VAL A 174 4.26 -0.37 -4.92
N LEU A 175 4.07 0.86 -4.45
CA LEU A 175 2.86 1.65 -4.64
C LEU A 175 2.93 2.45 -5.95
N ARG A 176 1.78 2.62 -6.62
CA ARG A 176 1.68 3.45 -7.82
C ARG A 176 2.15 4.89 -7.61
N HIS A 177 1.96 5.42 -6.42
CA HIS A 177 2.57 6.67 -5.99
C HIS A 177 3.26 6.44 -4.65
N ASN A 178 4.57 6.66 -4.61
CA ASN A 178 5.44 6.37 -3.47
C ASN A 178 6.34 7.57 -3.12
N LYS A 179 6.14 8.72 -3.77
CA LYS A 179 6.97 9.93 -3.62
C LYS A 179 6.12 11.20 -3.56
N LYS A 180 6.69 12.26 -3.00
CA LYS A 180 6.14 13.62 -3.06
C LYS A 180 6.07 14.11 -4.51
N PRO A 181 5.12 14.99 -4.87
CA PRO A 181 4.03 15.50 -4.02
C PRO A 181 2.79 14.58 -3.97
N LYS A 182 2.72 13.55 -4.81
CA LYS A 182 1.51 12.71 -4.99
C LYS A 182 1.13 11.92 -3.73
N LEU A 183 2.13 11.35 -3.06
CA LEU A 183 1.96 10.78 -1.72
C LEU A 183 2.91 11.50 -0.76
N ASN A 184 2.38 12.54 -0.10
CA ASN A 184 3.16 13.45 0.71
C ASN A 184 3.26 12.99 2.16
N ILE A 185 4.02 11.91 2.37
CA ILE A 185 4.29 11.34 3.69
C ILE A 185 5.80 11.38 3.94
N THR A 186 6.20 11.74 5.16
CA THR A 186 7.59 11.69 5.63
C THR A 186 7.69 11.20 7.06
N TRP A 187 8.86 10.69 7.42
CA TRP A 187 9.19 10.15 8.75
C TRP A 187 10.32 10.92 9.43
N ASP A 188 10.62 12.11 8.92
CA ASP A 188 11.46 13.11 9.58
C ASP A 188 10.98 13.42 11.01
N LYS A 189 11.83 14.15 11.74
CA LYS A 189 11.62 14.51 13.15
C LYS A 189 10.30 15.28 13.32
N ASP A 190 9.40 14.76 14.16
CA ASP A 190 8.17 15.46 14.49
C ASP A 190 8.44 16.65 15.43
N ARG A 191 7.54 17.64 15.43
CA ARG A 191 7.60 18.78 16.34
C ARG A 191 7.38 18.34 17.80
N GLY A 192 8.03 19.05 18.71
CA GLY A 192 7.95 18.82 20.15
C GLY A 192 8.99 17.85 20.69
N LYS A 193 8.85 17.50 21.96
CA LYS A 193 9.72 16.57 22.68
C LYS A 193 8.90 15.46 23.30
N ASP A 194 9.52 14.30 23.45
CA ASP A 194 8.96 13.23 24.26
C ASP A 194 9.28 13.44 25.74
N VAL A 195 8.42 12.89 26.59
CA VAL A 195 8.63 12.84 28.03
C VAL A 195 9.69 11.79 28.37
N GLU A 196 10.32 11.91 29.53
CA GLU A 196 11.41 11.01 29.96
C GLU A 196 10.97 9.54 30.07
N SER A 197 9.69 9.29 30.32
CA SER A 197 9.11 7.94 30.37
C SER A 197 8.89 7.31 28.99
N ALA A 198 9.05 8.06 27.89
CA ALA A 198 8.86 7.50 26.56
C ALA A 198 9.95 6.46 26.23
N PRO A 199 9.62 5.35 25.53
CA PRO A 199 10.54 4.23 25.40
C PRO A 199 11.88 4.56 24.74
N TRP A 200 11.87 5.53 23.82
CA TRP A 200 13.04 5.93 23.03
C TRP A 200 13.68 7.25 23.52
N PHE A 201 13.24 7.79 24.66
CA PHE A 201 13.74 9.08 25.15
C PHE A 201 15.26 9.07 25.34
N LYS A 202 15.83 8.01 25.92
CA LYS A 202 17.28 7.90 26.18
C LYS A 202 18.09 7.81 24.89
N VAL A 203 17.54 7.14 23.87
CA VAL A 203 18.20 6.97 22.56
C VAL A 203 18.20 8.29 21.78
N PHE A 204 17.06 8.99 21.75
CA PHE A 204 16.89 10.21 20.95
C PHE A 204 16.98 11.51 21.74
N LYS A 205 17.32 11.46 23.03
CA LYS A 205 17.39 12.63 23.93
C LYS A 205 16.11 13.49 23.87
N GLY A 206 14.97 12.79 23.91
CA GLY A 206 13.62 13.35 23.80
C GLY A 206 13.21 13.84 22.40
N ASP A 207 14.04 13.70 21.37
CA ASP A 207 13.61 14.01 19.99
C ASP A 207 12.63 12.97 19.44
N ARG A 208 11.62 13.46 18.72
CA ARG A 208 10.59 12.61 18.10
C ARG A 208 11.04 12.10 16.74
N ILE A 209 11.96 11.15 16.74
CA ILE A 209 12.51 10.54 15.52
C ILE A 209 11.60 9.38 15.08
N ASN A 210 11.06 9.44 13.85
CA ASN A 210 10.30 8.34 13.26
C ASN A 210 11.08 7.59 12.17
N ASP A 211 12.12 8.20 11.59
CA ASP A 211 13.01 7.59 10.60
C ASP A 211 14.08 6.74 11.28
N HIS A 212 13.61 5.69 11.96
CA HIS A 212 14.44 4.71 12.63
C HIS A 212 14.01 3.30 12.22
N HIS A 213 14.96 2.39 12.22
CA HIS A 213 14.79 1.02 11.77
C HIS A 213 15.41 0.07 12.80
N LEU A 214 14.74 -1.06 13.00
CA LEU A 214 15.15 -2.08 13.95
C LEU A 214 15.13 -3.44 13.26
N THR A 215 16.16 -4.25 13.51
CA THR A 215 16.23 -5.61 13.00
C THR A 215 15.16 -6.49 13.66
N ARG A 216 14.76 -7.57 12.98
CA ARG A 216 13.86 -8.54 13.60
C ARG A 216 14.49 -9.21 14.82
N ALA A 217 15.79 -9.48 14.74
CA ALA A 217 16.55 -10.11 15.82
C ALA A 217 16.48 -9.30 17.11
N GLU A 218 16.68 -7.97 17.04
CA GLU A 218 16.56 -7.07 18.20
C GLU A 218 15.15 -7.12 18.81
N LYS A 219 14.11 -7.05 17.97
CA LYS A 219 12.71 -7.09 18.43
C LYS A 219 12.36 -8.44 19.08
N MET A 220 12.81 -9.55 18.48
CA MET A 220 12.60 -10.90 19.03
C MET A 220 13.33 -11.09 20.36
N ALA A 221 14.58 -10.66 20.46
CA ALA A 221 15.37 -10.77 21.68
C ALA A 221 14.74 -9.98 22.84
N ALA A 222 14.26 -8.77 22.56
CA ALA A 222 13.56 -7.96 23.55
C ALA A 222 12.26 -8.60 24.00
N ARG A 223 11.44 -9.11 23.07
CA ARG A 223 10.18 -9.78 23.39
C ARG A 223 10.37 -11.07 24.18
N ALA A 224 11.46 -11.80 23.96
CA ALA A 224 11.79 -13.00 24.75
C ALA A 224 12.31 -12.67 26.16
N SER A 225 12.82 -11.45 26.37
CA SER A 225 13.39 -11.01 27.64
C SER A 225 12.40 -10.20 28.49
N ASP A 226 11.19 -9.95 27.98
CA ASP A 226 10.11 -9.23 28.64
C ASP A 226 9.11 -10.28 29.17
N PRO A 227 9.19 -10.65 30.47
CA PRO A 227 8.42 -11.77 31.05
C PRO A 227 6.92 -11.53 31.16
#